data_AF-A0A2D9RC24-F1
#
_entry.id   AF-A0A2D9RC24-F1
#
_cell.length_a   1.000
_cell.length_b   1.000
_cell.length_c   1.000
_cell.angle_alpha   90.00
_cell.angle_beta   90.00
_cell.angle_gamma   90.00
#
_symmetry.space_group_name_H-M   'P 1'
#
loop_
_entity.id
_entity.type
_entity.pdbx_description
1 polymer ?
#
loop_
_entity_poly.entity_id
_entity_poly.type
_entity_poly.pdbx_seq_one_letter_code
_entity_poly.pdbx_strand_id
1 'polypeptide(L)'
;MKLKRLTAWVFCGAFGAVLGYFAAQSRPETEVAAVPVSVPQPSIADPSTLQIEACGDIQLDWRRALAPCLLVQAGGKRLVFGAPLEADWTGIGALDAVFLFDGRPVTSGGLLGLRYETWFEGRPGPQLLISGELSLDTLRALDDALLVPDALSQVEYPLRLDTRRAGFAVKPIPATRQNVMVFDTGDLKVFANSGLTDAGDQILAYRLVYGEETLHLYSCDSRLQRFDDEPSAVILPFVDKSELSSLLRIATREKLEARQFEISRLGRACPSLRQAIDFAEQSGAGALIFPDTQMKIDAFPGAMDIDVRGAAVTSLGD
;
A
#
# COMPACT_ATOMS: atom_id res chain seq x y z
N MET A 1 9.62 61.96 -78.03
CA MET A 1 10.88 62.09 -78.79
C MET A 1 11.95 61.28 -78.05
N LYS A 2 12.55 60.28 -78.72
CA LYS A 2 13.66 59.37 -78.31
C LYS A 2 13.43 58.54 -77.02
N LEU A 3 13.05 57.26 -77.04
CA LEU A 3 13.56 56.05 -77.73
C LEU A 3 14.99 55.65 -77.32
N LYS A 4 15.12 54.55 -76.55
CA LYS A 4 16.02 53.43 -76.88
C LYS A 4 15.60 52.14 -76.16
N ARG A 5 15.44 51.10 -76.99
CA ARG A 5 15.12 49.69 -76.72
C ARG A 5 16.40 48.90 -76.41
N LEU A 6 16.17 47.62 -76.05
CA LEU A 6 16.98 46.38 -76.24
C LEU A 6 17.41 45.80 -74.88
N THR A 7 17.23 44.51 -74.53
CA THR A 7 16.93 43.28 -75.29
C THR A 7 16.55 42.21 -74.26
N ALA A 8 15.40 41.53 -74.41
CA ALA A 8 15.22 40.08 -74.61
C ALA A 8 16.34 39.16 -74.06
N TRP A 9 15.96 38.06 -73.40
CA TRP A 9 16.10 36.70 -73.93
C TRP A 9 15.25 35.73 -73.09
N VAL A 10 14.47 34.92 -73.79
CA VAL A 10 13.64 33.80 -73.31
C VAL A 10 14.48 32.54 -73.50
N PHE A 11 14.51 31.62 -72.52
CA PHE A 11 14.78 30.22 -72.81
C PHE A 11 13.91 29.29 -71.95
N CYS A 12 13.12 28.49 -72.67
CA CYS A 12 12.39 27.32 -72.23
C CYS A 12 13.34 26.17 -71.82
N GLY A 13 12.83 25.32 -70.93
CA GLY A 13 13.02 23.87 -71.03
C GLY A 13 14.11 23.26 -70.14
N ALA A 14 13.68 22.52 -69.13
CA ALA A 14 13.88 21.07 -69.09
C ALA A 14 13.24 20.48 -67.83
N PHE A 15 12.23 19.63 -68.07
CA PHE A 15 11.83 18.56 -67.18
C PHE A 15 13.05 17.70 -66.85
N GLY A 16 13.41 17.63 -65.57
CA GLY A 16 14.42 16.71 -65.05
C GLY A 16 13.86 16.02 -63.83
N ALA A 17 13.31 14.82 -64.03
CA ALA A 17 12.88 13.93 -62.98
C ALA A 17 14.08 13.53 -62.11
N VAL A 18 14.23 14.14 -60.94
CA VAL A 18 15.06 13.59 -59.89
C VAL A 18 14.20 12.58 -59.15
N LEU A 19 14.26 11.34 -59.63
CA LEU A 19 13.92 10.16 -58.85
C LEU A 19 14.77 10.20 -57.58
N GLY A 20 14.13 10.55 -56.46
CA GLY A 20 14.71 10.47 -55.14
C GLY A 20 15.03 9.01 -54.82
N TYR A 21 16.27 8.62 -55.06
CA TYR A 21 16.88 7.44 -54.48
C TYR A 21 17.18 7.74 -52.99
N PHE A 22 16.14 7.89 -52.18
CA PHE A 22 16.28 7.63 -50.75
C PHE A 22 16.33 6.12 -50.60
N ALA A 23 17.55 5.59 -50.69
CA ALA A 23 17.86 4.28 -50.14
C ALA A 23 17.60 4.36 -48.64
N ALA A 24 16.38 4.03 -48.23
CA ALA A 24 16.07 3.62 -46.88
C ALA A 24 16.93 2.38 -46.61
N GLN A 25 18.11 2.59 -46.02
CA GLN A 25 18.78 1.53 -45.28
C GLN A 25 17.86 1.20 -44.11
N SER A 26 16.97 0.24 -44.32
CA SER A 26 16.37 -0.54 -43.27
C SER A 26 17.52 -1.15 -42.48
N ARG A 27 17.92 -0.46 -41.41
CA ARG A 27 18.64 -1.11 -40.31
C ARG A 27 17.81 -2.36 -40.00
N PRO A 28 18.41 -3.57 -39.97
CA PRO A 28 17.70 -4.70 -39.40
C PRO A 28 17.31 -4.26 -38.00
N GLU A 29 16.00 -4.17 -37.78
CA GLU A 29 15.41 -4.06 -36.47
C GLU A 29 15.93 -5.30 -35.76
N THR A 30 16.99 -5.14 -34.99
CA THR A 30 17.43 -6.16 -34.06
C THR A 30 16.22 -6.39 -33.19
N GLU A 31 15.50 -7.47 -33.48
CA GLU A 31 14.47 -8.04 -32.62
C GLU A 31 15.20 -8.35 -31.31
N VAL A 32 15.26 -7.35 -30.44
CA VAL A 32 15.66 -7.52 -29.06
C VAL A 32 14.59 -8.43 -28.54
N ALA A 33 14.90 -9.73 -28.48
CA ALA A 33 14.06 -10.72 -27.85
C ALA A 33 13.63 -10.12 -26.51
N ALA A 34 12.35 -9.73 -26.42
CA ALA A 34 11.80 -9.18 -25.21
C ALA A 34 12.02 -10.25 -24.16
N VAL A 35 12.94 -9.99 -23.22
CA VAL A 35 13.04 -10.82 -22.02
C VAL A 35 11.62 -10.80 -21.44
N PRO A 36 10.94 -11.96 -21.33
CA PRO A 36 9.60 -11.96 -20.78
C PRO A 36 9.71 -11.40 -19.37
N VAL A 37 9.20 -10.17 -19.18
CA VAL A 37 9.06 -9.58 -17.87
C VAL A 37 8.06 -10.47 -17.15
N SER A 38 8.55 -11.34 -16.27
CA SER A 38 7.69 -12.17 -15.44
C SER A 38 6.96 -11.24 -14.48
N VAL A 39 5.69 -10.99 -14.76
CA VAL A 39 4.82 -10.27 -13.83
C VAL A 39 4.78 -11.09 -12.53
N PRO A 40 5.09 -10.49 -11.36
CA PRO A 40 5.00 -11.19 -10.08
C PRO A 40 3.59 -11.77 -9.91
N GLN A 41 3.51 -13.06 -9.56
CA GLN A 41 2.23 -13.67 -9.24
C GLN A 41 1.85 -13.34 -7.79
N PRO A 42 0.56 -13.12 -7.50
CA PRO A 42 0.11 -12.88 -6.13
C PRO A 42 0.38 -14.11 -5.27
N SER A 43 0.93 -13.90 -4.06
CA SER A 43 1.05 -14.94 -3.03
C SER A 43 -0.34 -15.43 -2.64
N ILE A 44 -0.63 -16.73 -2.61
CA ILE A 44 -1.96 -17.26 -2.22
C ILE A 44 -1.79 -18.19 -1.03
N ALA A 45 -2.45 -17.87 0.08
CA ALA A 45 -2.51 -18.72 1.26
C ALA A 45 -3.50 -19.88 1.11
N ASP A 46 -3.22 -21.00 1.80
CA ASP A 46 -4.22 -22.06 1.96
C ASP A 46 -5.40 -21.52 2.78
N PRO A 47 -6.66 -21.75 2.38
CA PRO A 47 -7.82 -21.25 3.10
C PRO A 47 -7.82 -21.62 4.58
N SER A 48 -7.29 -22.78 4.97
CA SER A 48 -7.22 -23.23 6.37
C SER A 48 -6.15 -22.53 7.22
N THR A 49 -5.38 -21.62 6.61
CA THR A 49 -4.22 -20.99 7.24
C THR A 49 -4.40 -19.47 7.29
N LEU A 50 -3.97 -18.86 8.39
CA LEU A 50 -3.81 -17.42 8.52
C LEU A 50 -2.37 -17.07 8.15
N GLN A 51 -2.20 -16.38 7.02
CA GLN A 51 -0.90 -15.93 6.52
C GLN A 51 -0.82 -14.42 6.58
N ILE A 52 0.32 -13.91 7.04
CA ILE A 52 0.60 -12.49 7.18
C ILE A 52 1.92 -12.19 6.48
N GLU A 53 1.93 -11.19 5.61
CA GLU A 53 3.10 -10.76 4.86
C GLU A 53 3.24 -9.25 4.93
N ALA A 54 4.48 -8.76 4.98
CA ALA A 54 4.73 -7.35 4.73
C ALA A 54 4.39 -7.00 3.27
N CYS A 55 3.82 -5.82 3.02
CA CYS A 55 3.61 -5.35 1.65
C CYS A 55 4.95 -4.95 1.00
N GLY A 56 5.55 -5.87 0.26
CA GLY A 56 6.71 -5.60 -0.61
C GLY A 56 8.07 -5.54 0.09
N ASP A 57 9.12 -5.54 -0.75
CA ASP A 57 10.52 -5.63 -0.35
C ASP A 57 11.13 -4.22 -0.16
N ILE A 58 10.52 -3.41 0.72
CA ILE A 58 10.98 -2.03 0.90
C ILE A 58 12.16 -2.03 1.87
N GLN A 59 13.40 -2.08 1.39
CA GLN A 59 14.62 -1.95 2.22
C GLN A 59 14.40 -1.15 3.53
N LEU A 60 14.74 -1.76 4.66
CA LEU A 60 14.72 -1.26 6.06
C LEU A 60 14.73 0.28 6.22
N ASP A 61 13.61 0.95 5.95
CA ASP A 61 13.41 2.38 6.20
C ASP A 61 12.50 2.52 7.41
N TRP A 62 12.90 3.37 8.37
CA TRP A 62 12.11 3.75 9.54
C TRP A 62 10.69 4.21 9.19
N ARG A 63 10.45 4.61 7.93
CA ARG A 63 9.11 4.90 7.40
C ARG A 63 8.14 3.74 7.54
N ARG A 64 8.62 2.49 7.55
CA ARG A 64 7.79 1.30 7.82
C ARG A 64 7.07 1.39 9.17
N ALA A 65 7.71 1.99 10.17
CA ALA A 65 7.08 2.15 11.48
C ALA A 65 5.98 3.21 11.49
N LEU A 66 6.06 4.22 10.61
CA LEU A 66 4.98 5.22 10.45
C LEU A 66 3.76 4.63 9.77
N ALA A 67 4.00 3.80 8.78
CA ALA A 67 2.99 3.31 7.88
C ALA A 67 3.12 1.80 7.74
N PRO A 68 2.73 1.03 8.78
CA PRO A 68 2.73 -0.42 8.68
C PRO A 68 1.89 -0.84 7.48
N CYS A 69 2.40 -1.81 6.71
CA CYS A 69 1.67 -2.41 5.61
C CYS A 69 1.73 -3.92 5.72
N LEU A 70 0.56 -4.54 5.86
CA LEU A 70 0.41 -5.97 6.03
C LEU A 70 -0.61 -6.51 5.04
N LEU A 71 -0.24 -7.53 4.27
CA LEU A 71 -1.16 -8.39 3.55
C LEU A 71 -1.52 -9.56 4.47
N VAL A 72 -2.79 -9.66 4.84
CA VAL A 72 -3.33 -10.77 5.64
C VAL A 72 -4.23 -11.62 4.75
N GLN A 73 -3.98 -12.93 4.75
CA GLN A 73 -4.74 -13.90 3.98
C GLN A 73 -5.29 -14.99 4.90
N ALA A 74 -6.60 -15.19 4.89
CA ALA A 74 -7.28 -16.22 5.69
C ALA A 74 -8.67 -16.51 5.11
N GLY A 75 -9.15 -17.76 5.18
CA GLY A 75 -10.49 -18.11 4.68
C GLY A 75 -10.68 -17.87 3.17
N GLY A 76 -9.57 -17.86 2.40
CA GLY A 76 -9.57 -17.47 0.99
C GLY A 76 -9.77 -15.97 0.74
N LYS A 77 -9.70 -15.14 1.79
CA LYS A 77 -9.78 -13.68 1.73
C LYS A 77 -8.42 -13.02 1.76
N ARG A 78 -8.30 -11.87 1.09
CA ARG A 78 -7.08 -11.06 1.00
C ARG A 78 -7.36 -9.66 1.50
N LEU A 79 -6.78 -9.33 2.65
CA LEU A 79 -6.98 -8.08 3.35
C LEU A 79 -5.66 -7.32 3.40
N VAL A 80 -5.67 -6.02 3.12
CA VAL A 80 -4.47 -5.17 3.31
C VAL A 80 -4.71 -4.18 4.43
N PHE A 81 -3.79 -4.11 5.38
CA PHE A 81 -3.78 -3.13 6.47
C PHE A 81 -2.66 -2.12 6.23
N GLY A 82 -3.03 -0.87 5.97
CA GLY A 82 -2.14 0.23 5.59
C GLY A 82 -1.93 0.34 4.07
N ALA A 83 -1.66 1.55 3.61
CA ALA A 83 -1.36 1.82 2.20
C ALA A 83 -0.28 2.92 2.07
N PRO A 84 0.97 2.66 2.53
CA PRO A 84 2.05 3.64 2.49
C PRO A 84 2.33 4.13 1.08
N LEU A 85 2.78 5.37 0.97
CA LEU A 85 3.07 6.01 -0.32
C LEU A 85 4.12 5.26 -1.14
N GLU A 86 5.12 4.67 -0.49
CA GLU A 86 6.26 4.02 -1.13
C GLU A 86 6.06 2.53 -1.43
N ALA A 87 4.89 1.95 -1.14
CA ALA A 87 4.63 0.55 -1.45
C ALA A 87 4.53 0.30 -2.96
N ASP A 88 5.22 -0.75 -3.42
CA ASP A 88 5.02 -1.33 -4.73
C ASP A 88 3.85 -2.32 -4.66
N TRP A 89 2.80 -2.03 -5.42
CA TRP A 89 1.57 -2.81 -5.47
C TRP A 89 1.53 -3.79 -6.64
N THR A 90 2.60 -3.84 -7.45
CA THR A 90 2.69 -4.73 -8.60
C THR A 90 2.52 -6.18 -8.17
N GLY A 91 1.57 -6.90 -8.78
CA GLY A 91 1.31 -8.30 -8.47
C GLY A 91 0.62 -8.55 -7.13
N ILE A 92 0.06 -7.51 -6.48
CA ILE A 92 -0.70 -7.66 -5.22
C ILE A 92 -1.96 -8.53 -5.39
N GLY A 93 -2.47 -8.66 -6.62
CA GLY A 93 -3.69 -9.40 -6.95
C GLY A 93 -4.96 -8.65 -6.52
N ALA A 94 -6.13 -9.26 -6.71
CA ALA A 94 -7.39 -8.70 -6.21
C ALA A 94 -7.44 -8.73 -4.67
N LEU A 95 -8.07 -7.73 -4.05
CA LEU A 95 -8.24 -7.64 -2.60
C LEU A 95 -9.72 -7.59 -2.21
N ASP A 96 -10.08 -8.22 -1.10
CA ASP A 96 -11.43 -8.15 -0.54
C ASP A 96 -11.66 -6.85 0.22
N ALA A 97 -10.65 -6.34 0.94
CA ALA A 97 -10.74 -5.08 1.66
C ALA A 97 -9.37 -4.45 1.97
N VAL A 98 -9.38 -3.12 2.12
CA VAL A 98 -8.24 -2.30 2.57
C VAL A 98 -8.62 -1.59 3.86
N PHE A 99 -7.74 -1.62 4.86
CA PHE A 99 -7.94 -1.07 6.19
C PHE A 99 -6.87 -0.01 6.47
N LEU A 100 -7.25 1.24 6.69
CA LEU A 100 -6.31 2.30 7.01
C LEU A 100 -6.20 2.49 8.52
N PHE A 101 -4.98 2.67 9.05
CA PHE A 101 -4.79 3.00 10.46
C PHE A 101 -5.13 4.46 10.80
N ASP A 102 -5.08 5.34 9.80
CA ASP A 102 -5.42 6.75 9.90
C ASP A 102 -5.57 7.37 8.48
N GLY A 103 -5.85 8.67 8.40
CA GLY A 103 -6.01 9.39 7.13
C GLY A 103 -4.77 10.17 6.66
N ARG A 104 -3.58 9.90 7.21
CA ARG A 104 -2.39 10.71 6.91
C ARG A 104 -1.79 10.35 5.56
N PRO A 105 -1.29 11.32 4.78
CA PRO A 105 -0.71 11.05 3.47
C PRO A 105 0.42 10.01 3.46
N VAL A 106 1.23 9.92 4.52
CA VAL A 106 2.33 8.95 4.60
C VAL A 106 1.83 7.50 4.76
N THR A 107 0.67 7.30 5.40
CA THR A 107 0.09 5.97 5.69
C THR A 107 -0.94 5.53 4.66
N SER A 108 -1.51 6.48 3.91
CA SER A 108 -2.58 6.24 2.94
C SER A 108 -2.21 6.66 1.51
N GLY A 109 -1.01 7.20 1.28
CA GLY A 109 -0.62 7.76 -0.01
C GLY A 109 -0.54 6.74 -1.15
N GLY A 110 -0.30 5.46 -0.84
CA GLY A 110 -0.25 4.38 -1.80
C GLY A 110 -1.62 3.86 -2.20
N LEU A 111 -2.70 4.35 -1.57
CA LEU A 111 -4.06 3.85 -1.76
C LEU A 111 -4.52 3.93 -3.23
N LEU A 112 -4.14 4.99 -3.95
CA LEU A 112 -4.51 5.13 -5.36
C LEU A 112 -3.78 4.13 -6.27
N GLY A 113 -2.49 3.85 -5.98
CA GLY A 113 -1.74 2.81 -6.66
C GLY A 113 -2.33 1.43 -6.40
N LEU A 114 -2.62 1.11 -5.13
CA LEU A 114 -3.27 -0.13 -4.73
C LEU A 114 -4.63 -0.33 -5.41
N ARG A 115 -5.46 0.72 -5.46
CA ARG A 115 -6.74 0.74 -6.17
C ARG A 115 -6.56 0.46 -7.66
N TYR A 116 -5.57 1.07 -8.28
CA TYR A 116 -5.29 0.89 -9.70
C TYR A 116 -4.87 -0.56 -10.00
N GLU A 117 -3.87 -1.08 -9.28
CA GLU A 117 -3.37 -2.45 -9.47
C GLU A 117 -4.47 -3.50 -9.27
N THR A 118 -5.19 -3.43 -8.15
CA THR A 118 -6.27 -4.39 -7.85
C THR A 118 -7.44 -4.31 -8.84
N TRP A 119 -7.69 -3.15 -9.45
CA TRP A 119 -8.70 -3.01 -10.51
C TRP A 119 -8.24 -3.67 -11.81
N PHE A 120 -6.97 -3.46 -12.20
CA PHE A 120 -6.38 -4.10 -13.37
C PHE A 120 -6.29 -5.62 -13.24
N GLU A 121 -6.13 -6.12 -12.02
CA GLU A 121 -6.21 -7.55 -11.67
C GLU A 121 -7.64 -8.12 -11.70
N GLY A 122 -8.64 -7.31 -12.05
CA GLY A 122 -9.98 -7.79 -12.38
C GLY A 122 -10.89 -8.03 -11.18
N ARG A 123 -10.72 -7.30 -10.07
CA ARG A 123 -11.60 -7.40 -8.91
C ARG A 123 -13.10 -7.20 -9.30
N PRO A 124 -14.04 -7.89 -8.61
CA PRO A 124 -15.43 -7.97 -9.06
C PRO A 124 -16.25 -6.69 -8.85
N GLY A 125 -15.79 -5.75 -8.03
CA GLY A 125 -16.50 -4.51 -7.69
C GLY A 125 -15.58 -3.42 -7.12
N PRO A 126 -16.15 -2.30 -6.64
CA PRO A 126 -15.40 -1.26 -5.94
C PRO A 126 -14.61 -1.83 -4.77
N GLN A 127 -13.41 -1.30 -4.51
CA GLN A 127 -12.56 -1.78 -3.42
C GLN A 127 -13.19 -1.37 -2.07
N LEU A 128 -13.52 -2.34 -1.22
CA LEU A 128 -13.97 -2.05 0.13
C LEU A 128 -12.83 -1.37 0.89
N LEU A 129 -13.08 -0.15 1.39
CA LEU A 129 -12.11 0.67 2.09
C LEU A 129 -12.63 1.01 3.49
N ILE A 130 -11.94 0.56 4.52
CA ILE A 130 -12.23 0.83 5.91
C ILE A 130 -11.28 1.94 6.37
N SER A 131 -11.86 3.06 6.82
CA SER A 131 -11.09 4.20 7.32
C SER A 131 -11.89 4.98 8.36
N GLY A 132 -11.26 5.97 8.97
CA GLY A 132 -11.90 6.87 9.92
C GLY A 132 -12.93 7.76 9.22
N GLU A 133 -13.99 8.16 9.91
CA GLU A 133 -14.95 9.10 9.37
C GLU A 133 -14.34 10.49 9.07
N LEU A 134 -13.27 10.88 9.79
CA LEU A 134 -12.63 12.18 9.60
C LEU A 134 -11.78 12.27 8.31
N SER A 135 -11.49 11.16 7.64
CA SER A 135 -10.74 11.13 6.37
C SER A 135 -11.65 11.07 5.14
N LEU A 136 -12.97 10.96 5.31
CA LEU A 136 -13.91 10.67 4.23
C LEU A 136 -13.89 11.67 3.08
N ASP A 137 -13.89 12.96 3.39
CA ASP A 137 -13.94 13.99 2.34
C ASP A 137 -12.65 14.01 1.52
N THR A 138 -11.50 13.81 2.17
CA THR A 138 -10.21 13.64 1.49
C THR A 138 -10.22 12.41 0.59
N LEU A 139 -10.70 11.27 1.10
CA LEU A 139 -10.76 10.02 0.33
C LEU A 139 -11.70 10.13 -0.88
N ARG A 140 -12.85 10.79 -0.72
CA ARG A 140 -13.79 11.07 -1.82
C ARG A 140 -13.16 11.98 -2.87
N ALA A 141 -12.54 13.07 -2.45
CA ALA A 141 -11.87 13.99 -3.37
C ALA A 141 -10.75 13.30 -4.17
N LEU A 142 -10.02 12.38 -3.55
CA LEU A 142 -8.99 11.58 -4.22
C LEU A 142 -9.59 10.60 -5.24
N ASP A 143 -10.71 9.93 -4.92
CA ASP A 143 -11.38 9.02 -5.87
C ASP A 143 -12.03 9.80 -7.03
N ASP A 144 -12.66 10.95 -6.75
CA ASP A 144 -13.26 11.83 -7.76
C ASP A 144 -12.22 12.37 -8.76
N ALA A 145 -11.00 12.64 -8.28
CA ALA A 145 -9.90 13.08 -9.13
C ALA A 145 -9.48 12.03 -10.18
N LEU A 146 -9.84 10.76 -9.98
CA LEU A 146 -9.49 9.65 -10.88
C LEU A 146 -10.57 9.33 -11.93
N LEU A 147 -11.72 9.99 -11.90
CA LEU A 147 -12.82 9.71 -12.85
C LEU A 147 -12.39 9.83 -14.32
N VAL A 148 -11.61 10.87 -14.67
CA VAL A 148 -11.13 11.07 -16.04
C VAL A 148 -10.04 10.05 -16.41
N PRO A 149 -8.97 9.85 -15.61
CA PRO A 149 -8.02 8.76 -15.82
C PRO A 149 -8.66 7.39 -16.02
N ASP A 150 -9.61 7.00 -15.16
CA ASP A 150 -10.26 5.69 -15.24
C ASP A 150 -11.06 5.53 -16.54
N ALA A 151 -11.75 6.59 -16.98
CA ALA A 151 -12.48 6.58 -18.24
C ALA A 151 -11.54 6.38 -19.44
N LEU A 152 -10.37 7.02 -19.42
CA LEU A 152 -9.34 6.82 -20.45
C LEU A 152 -8.81 5.39 -20.43
N SER A 153 -8.49 4.84 -19.25
CA SER A 153 -8.04 3.44 -19.13
C SER A 153 -9.08 2.43 -19.63
N GLN A 154 -10.37 2.66 -19.37
CA GLN A 154 -11.44 1.79 -19.88
C GLN A 154 -11.56 1.85 -21.42
N VAL A 155 -11.36 3.03 -22.03
CA VAL A 155 -11.37 3.14 -23.51
C VAL A 155 -10.23 2.33 -24.13
N GLU A 156 -9.07 2.29 -23.48
CA GLU A 156 -7.92 1.50 -23.92
C GLU A 156 -8.14 -0.02 -23.72
N TYR A 157 -8.77 -0.41 -22.61
CA TYR A 157 -8.99 -1.82 -22.24
C TYR A 157 -10.49 -2.17 -22.03
N PRO A 158 -11.36 -2.01 -23.04
CA PRO A 158 -12.82 -2.02 -22.87
C PRO A 158 -13.42 -3.37 -22.49
N LEU A 159 -12.71 -4.47 -22.72
CA LEU A 159 -13.15 -5.83 -22.36
C LEU A 159 -12.60 -6.29 -20.99
N ARG A 160 -11.60 -5.59 -20.45
CA ARG A 160 -10.94 -5.94 -19.19
C ARG A 160 -11.42 -5.04 -18.05
N LEU A 161 -11.69 -3.77 -18.33
CA LEU A 161 -11.96 -2.75 -17.32
C LEU A 161 -13.40 -2.23 -17.37
N ASP A 162 -13.95 -1.95 -16.20
CA ASP A 162 -15.24 -1.29 -15.98
C ASP A 162 -15.04 -0.20 -14.92
N THR A 163 -15.14 1.07 -15.32
CA THR A 163 -14.99 2.26 -14.46
C THR A 163 -15.90 2.24 -13.24
N ARG A 164 -17.07 1.59 -13.33
CA ARG A 164 -17.99 1.43 -12.19
C ARG A 164 -17.40 0.60 -11.06
N ARG A 165 -16.32 -0.14 -11.32
CA ARG A 165 -15.58 -0.96 -10.35
C ARG A 165 -14.29 -0.30 -9.88
N ALA A 166 -13.86 0.81 -10.48
CA ALA A 166 -12.57 1.45 -10.22
C ALA A 166 -12.51 2.12 -8.83
N GLY A 167 -13.64 2.65 -8.35
CA GLY A 167 -13.69 3.42 -7.10
C GLY A 167 -13.67 2.61 -5.80
N PHE A 168 -13.87 3.33 -4.69
CA PHE A 168 -13.96 2.74 -3.34
C PHE A 168 -15.41 2.57 -2.87
N ALA A 169 -15.67 1.44 -2.21
CA ALA A 169 -16.83 1.29 -1.32
C ALA A 169 -16.39 1.62 0.10
N VAL A 170 -16.48 2.89 0.50
CA VAL A 170 -15.95 3.35 1.80
C VAL A 170 -16.89 2.98 2.94
N LYS A 171 -16.36 2.28 3.95
CA LYS A 171 -17.02 1.98 5.23
C LYS A 171 -16.36 2.79 6.35
N PRO A 172 -16.93 3.93 6.75
CA PRO A 172 -16.36 4.73 7.82
C PRO A 172 -16.50 4.09 9.19
N ILE A 173 -15.47 4.24 10.01
CA ILE A 173 -15.51 3.96 11.44
C ILE A 173 -15.76 5.29 12.17
N PRO A 174 -16.85 5.41 12.94
CA PRO A 174 -17.11 6.63 13.71
C PRO A 174 -16.00 6.88 14.72
N ALA A 175 -15.72 8.14 15.02
CA ALA A 175 -14.68 8.53 15.98
C ALA A 175 -15.04 8.06 17.40
N THR A 176 -14.00 7.70 18.16
CA THR A 176 -14.11 7.35 19.57
C THR A 176 -15.05 6.16 19.85
N ARG A 177 -15.04 5.16 18.95
CA ARG A 177 -15.82 3.93 19.07
C ARG A 177 -14.92 2.74 19.28
N GLN A 178 -15.43 1.76 20.00
CA GLN A 178 -14.71 0.52 20.31
C GLN A 178 -15.50 -0.67 19.79
N ASN A 179 -14.81 -1.75 19.43
CA ASN A 179 -15.37 -3.03 18.98
C ASN A 179 -16.36 -2.93 17.80
N VAL A 180 -16.08 -2.04 16.84
CA VAL A 180 -16.92 -1.89 15.64
C VAL A 180 -16.59 -3.01 14.65
N MET A 181 -17.57 -3.85 14.30
CA MET A 181 -17.37 -4.89 13.29
C MET A 181 -17.33 -4.28 11.88
N VAL A 182 -16.16 -4.36 11.25
CA VAL A 182 -15.89 -3.70 9.97
C VAL A 182 -15.88 -4.68 8.79
N PHE A 183 -15.60 -5.95 9.02
CA PHE A 183 -15.59 -6.99 8.00
C PHE A 183 -16.01 -8.35 8.62
N ASP A 184 -16.80 -9.13 7.88
CA ASP A 184 -17.29 -10.44 8.32
C ASP A 184 -17.57 -11.35 7.11
N THR A 185 -16.90 -12.50 7.05
CA THR A 185 -17.16 -13.56 6.07
C THR A 185 -17.69 -14.85 6.70
N GLY A 186 -17.98 -14.82 8.00
CA GLY A 186 -18.39 -15.95 8.83
C GLY A 186 -17.21 -16.56 9.60
N ASP A 187 -16.16 -16.93 8.87
CA ASP A 187 -14.92 -17.53 9.37
C ASP A 187 -13.86 -16.48 9.76
N LEU A 188 -13.74 -15.41 8.98
CA LEU A 188 -12.87 -14.27 9.24
C LEU A 188 -13.69 -13.04 9.62
N LYS A 189 -13.37 -12.45 10.78
CA LYS A 189 -13.99 -11.23 11.29
C LYS A 189 -12.93 -10.19 11.61
N VAL A 190 -13.24 -8.93 11.30
CA VAL A 190 -12.38 -7.79 11.66
C VAL A 190 -13.18 -6.78 12.45
N PHE A 191 -12.65 -6.41 13.60
CA PHE A 191 -13.16 -5.36 14.47
C PHE A 191 -12.19 -4.19 14.50
N ALA A 192 -12.73 -3.00 14.75
CA ALA A 192 -11.94 -1.78 14.86
C ALA A 192 -12.25 -1.02 16.14
N ASN A 193 -11.19 -0.50 16.74
CA ASN A 193 -11.24 0.54 17.77
C ASN A 193 -10.76 1.85 17.16
N SER A 194 -11.41 2.95 17.50
CA SER A 194 -11.10 4.28 17.01
C SER A 194 -10.93 5.27 18.16
N GLY A 195 -9.96 6.15 18.00
CA GLY A 195 -9.70 7.26 18.91
C GLY A 195 -9.20 8.48 18.17
N LEU A 196 -8.95 9.55 18.92
CA LEU A 196 -8.35 10.77 18.42
C LEU A 196 -6.98 10.96 19.06
N THR A 197 -6.03 11.46 18.30
CA THR A 197 -4.78 12.03 18.83
C THR A 197 -5.04 13.38 19.48
N ASP A 198 -4.06 13.92 20.21
CA ASP A 198 -4.12 15.29 20.74
C ASP A 198 -4.29 16.36 19.65
N ALA A 199 -3.91 16.05 18.41
CA ALA A 199 -4.07 16.93 17.25
C ALA A 199 -5.46 16.82 16.59
N GLY A 200 -6.32 15.91 17.06
CA GLY A 200 -7.62 15.64 16.46
C GLY A 200 -7.58 14.66 15.28
N ASP A 201 -6.41 14.13 14.91
CA ASP A 201 -6.31 13.07 13.90
C ASP A 201 -7.01 11.80 14.41
N GLN A 202 -7.86 11.18 13.59
CA GLN A 202 -8.46 9.89 13.92
C GLN A 202 -7.45 8.76 13.67
N ILE A 203 -7.32 7.88 14.67
CA ILE A 203 -6.45 6.70 14.66
C ILE A 203 -7.28 5.45 14.92
N LEU A 204 -6.89 4.35 14.28
CA LEU A 204 -7.61 3.09 14.27
C LEU A 204 -6.67 1.95 14.67
N ALA A 205 -7.18 1.02 15.47
CA ALA A 205 -6.55 -0.28 15.72
C ALA A 205 -7.52 -1.38 15.27
N TYR A 206 -6.98 -2.54 14.89
CA TYR A 206 -7.79 -3.64 14.37
C TYR A 206 -7.58 -4.92 15.15
N ARG A 207 -8.65 -5.68 15.31
CA ARG A 207 -8.62 -7.06 15.82
C ARG A 207 -9.17 -7.98 14.74
N LEU A 208 -8.38 -8.97 14.36
CA LEU A 208 -8.81 -10.04 13.47
C LEU A 208 -9.11 -11.29 14.30
N VAL A 209 -10.17 -11.98 13.93
CA VAL A 209 -10.56 -13.26 14.52
C VAL A 209 -10.73 -14.25 13.36
N TYR A 210 -9.98 -15.35 13.39
CA TYR A 210 -10.05 -16.43 12.41
C TYR A 210 -9.97 -17.78 13.12
N GLY A 211 -11.09 -18.52 13.16
CA GLY A 211 -11.19 -19.72 13.99
C GLY A 211 -11.05 -19.38 15.48
N GLU A 212 -10.10 -20.02 16.16
CA GLU A 212 -9.73 -19.72 17.56
C GLU A 212 -8.63 -18.64 17.68
N GLU A 213 -8.02 -18.26 16.56
CA GLU A 213 -6.91 -17.31 16.54
C GLU A 213 -7.40 -15.87 16.58
N THR A 214 -6.78 -15.08 17.46
CA THR A 214 -7.05 -13.64 17.59
C THR A 214 -5.75 -12.86 17.41
N LEU A 215 -5.77 -11.88 16.50
CA LEU A 215 -4.62 -11.04 16.18
C LEU A 215 -4.96 -9.57 16.38
N HIS A 216 -4.16 -8.86 17.16
CA HIS A 216 -4.28 -7.41 17.32
C HIS A 216 -3.25 -6.68 16.48
N LEU A 217 -3.74 -5.76 15.64
CA LEU A 217 -2.93 -4.94 14.74
C LEU A 217 -2.98 -3.48 15.18
N TYR A 218 -1.80 -2.90 15.37
CA TYR A 218 -1.63 -1.51 15.74
C TYR A 218 -0.67 -0.79 14.78
N SER A 219 -0.92 0.50 14.55
CA SER A 219 0.11 1.49 14.25
C SER A 219 0.71 2.07 15.54
N CYS A 220 1.86 2.75 15.43
CA CYS A 220 2.49 3.42 16.58
C CYS A 220 1.54 4.34 17.37
N ASP A 221 0.69 5.12 16.68
CA ASP A 221 -0.24 6.04 17.33
C ASP A 221 -1.46 5.30 17.90
N SER A 222 -1.90 4.23 17.25
CA SER A 222 -3.11 3.48 17.65
C SER A 222 -2.93 2.58 18.87
N ARG A 223 -1.72 2.45 19.42
CA ARG A 223 -1.43 1.58 20.58
C ARG A 223 -2.29 1.86 21.82
N LEU A 224 -2.87 3.06 21.91
CA LEU A 224 -3.78 3.45 23.00
C LEU A 224 -5.21 2.92 22.78
N GLN A 225 -5.55 2.45 21.59
CA GLN A 225 -6.86 1.91 21.22
C GLN A 225 -6.89 0.38 21.42
N ARG A 226 -6.52 -0.06 22.63
CA ARG A 226 -6.37 -1.48 22.97
C ARG A 226 -7.72 -2.19 22.97
N PHE A 227 -7.69 -3.48 22.65
CA PHE A 227 -8.82 -4.38 22.88
C PHE A 227 -8.70 -5.02 24.27
N ASP A 228 -9.83 -5.42 24.84
CA ASP A 228 -9.92 -5.93 26.21
C ASP A 228 -9.61 -7.43 26.34
N ASP A 229 -9.54 -8.15 25.21
CA ASP A 229 -9.26 -9.58 25.13
C ASP A 229 -7.77 -9.89 24.96
N GLU A 230 -7.40 -11.13 25.29
CA GLU A 230 -6.05 -11.67 25.15
C GLU A 230 -5.86 -12.22 23.73
N PRO A 231 -5.00 -11.63 22.89
CA PRO A 231 -4.78 -12.11 21.54
C PRO A 231 -3.76 -13.26 21.51
N SER A 232 -3.85 -14.14 20.52
CA SER A 232 -2.77 -15.07 20.20
C SER A 232 -1.47 -14.33 19.88
N ALA A 233 -1.58 -13.21 19.14
CA ALA A 233 -0.43 -12.40 18.79
C ALA A 233 -0.77 -10.90 18.61
N VAL A 234 0.27 -10.08 18.73
CA VAL A 234 0.20 -8.63 18.49
C VAL A 234 1.18 -8.24 17.39
N ILE A 235 0.72 -7.39 16.48
CA ILE A 235 1.60 -6.62 15.57
C ILE A 235 1.61 -5.17 16.02
N LEU A 236 2.78 -4.71 16.45
CA LEU A 236 3.03 -3.33 16.86
C LEU A 236 4.38 -2.88 16.29
N PRO A 237 4.39 -1.90 15.37
CA PRO A 237 5.62 -1.31 14.88
C PRO A 237 6.40 -0.62 16.00
N PHE A 238 7.73 -0.74 15.96
CA PHE A 238 8.65 -0.09 16.87
C PHE A 238 9.77 0.58 16.07
N VAL A 239 10.52 1.45 16.71
CA VAL A 239 11.69 2.10 16.08
C VAL A 239 12.90 2.06 17.00
N ASP A 240 14.08 1.83 16.42
CA ASP A 240 15.34 2.04 17.13
C ASP A 240 15.58 3.54 17.37
N LYS A 241 15.61 3.91 18.65
CA LYS A 241 15.86 5.29 19.09
C LYS A 241 17.26 5.77 18.72
N SER A 242 18.23 4.87 18.59
CA SER A 242 19.59 5.19 18.17
C SER A 242 19.62 5.63 16.71
N GLU A 243 18.88 4.92 15.85
CA GLU A 243 18.74 5.23 14.43
C GLU A 243 18.01 6.56 14.22
N LEU A 244 16.88 6.78 14.91
CA LEU A 244 16.16 8.07 14.86
C LEU A 244 17.05 9.25 15.26
N SER A 245 17.90 9.07 16.27
CA SER A 245 18.83 10.11 16.72
C SER A 245 19.88 10.42 15.67
N SER A 246 20.35 9.41 14.93
CA SER A 246 21.27 9.57 13.80
C SER A 246 20.61 10.35 12.66
N LEU A 247 19.40 9.95 12.27
CA LEU A 247 18.61 10.58 11.21
C LEU A 247 18.28 12.03 11.54
N LEU A 248 17.90 12.32 12.79
CA LEU A 248 17.64 13.68 13.24
C LEU A 248 18.88 14.56 13.11
N ARG A 249 20.06 14.04 13.44
CA ARG A 249 21.33 14.76 13.28
C ARG A 249 21.63 15.10 11.82
N ILE A 250 21.38 14.15 10.91
CA ILE A 250 21.52 14.35 9.46
C ILE A 250 20.56 15.44 8.99
N ALA A 251 19.26 15.32 9.34
CA ALA A 251 18.24 16.28 8.95
C ALA A 251 18.50 17.69 9.51
N THR A 252 19.06 17.81 10.71
CA THR A 252 19.51 19.08 11.30
C THR A 252 20.69 19.68 10.53
N ARG A 253 21.71 18.87 10.24
CA ARG A 253 22.89 19.31 9.47
C ARG A 253 22.51 19.79 8.07
N GLU A 254 21.57 19.10 7.42
CA GLU A 254 21.11 19.39 6.05
C GLU A 254 19.93 20.37 5.99
N LYS A 255 19.48 20.89 7.14
CA LYS A 255 18.38 21.86 7.27
C LYS A 255 17.07 21.37 6.64
N LEU A 256 16.77 20.09 6.79
CA LEU A 256 15.56 19.44 6.30
C LEU A 256 14.43 19.51 7.33
N GLU A 257 13.78 20.68 7.46
CA GLU A 257 12.78 20.94 8.50
C GLU A 257 11.60 19.95 8.50
N ALA A 258 11.03 19.67 7.33
CA ALA A 258 9.94 18.69 7.18
C ALA A 258 10.35 17.30 7.70
N ARG A 259 11.59 16.88 7.40
CA ARG A 259 12.13 15.60 7.82
C ARG A 259 12.37 15.54 9.33
N GLN A 260 12.84 16.64 9.92
CA GLN A 260 13.02 16.73 11.38
C GLN A 260 11.69 16.58 12.11
N PHE A 261 10.61 17.17 11.58
CA PHE A 261 9.28 17.05 12.16
C PHE A 261 8.77 15.60 12.14
N GLU A 262 8.91 14.90 11.00
CA GLU A 262 8.55 13.48 10.86
C GLU A 262 9.31 12.59 11.85
N ILE A 263 10.64 12.71 11.90
CA ILE A 263 11.51 11.94 12.80
C ILE A 263 11.17 12.21 14.28
N SER A 264 10.90 13.47 14.62
CA SER A 264 10.55 13.85 15.99
C SER A 264 9.15 13.35 16.39
N ARG A 265 8.20 13.31 15.45
CA ARG A 265 6.89 12.69 15.67
C ARG A 265 7.03 11.19 15.91
N LEU A 266 7.81 10.50 15.09
CA LEU A 266 8.17 9.09 15.27
C LEU A 266 8.75 8.78 16.63
N GLY A 267 9.72 9.59 17.06
CA GLY A 267 10.36 9.44 18.36
C GLY A 267 9.37 9.46 19.53
N ARG A 268 8.25 10.19 19.39
CA ARG A 268 7.19 10.32 20.40
C ARG A 268 6.11 9.25 20.28
N ALA A 269 5.68 8.96 19.05
CA ALA A 269 4.57 8.04 18.79
C ALA A 269 4.98 6.58 18.94
N CYS A 270 6.10 6.19 18.31
CA CYS A 270 6.50 4.79 18.23
C CYS A 270 7.23 4.33 19.50
N PRO A 271 6.91 3.12 20.00
CA PRO A 271 7.66 2.50 21.08
C PRO A 271 9.08 2.12 20.64
N SER A 272 9.98 1.94 21.60
CA SER A 272 11.20 1.14 21.38
C SER A 272 10.86 -0.36 21.35
N LEU A 273 11.80 -1.20 20.89
CA LEU A 273 11.61 -2.66 20.89
C LEU A 273 11.19 -3.18 22.28
N ARG A 274 11.89 -2.75 23.34
CA ARG A 274 11.56 -3.14 24.72
C ARG A 274 10.14 -2.73 25.10
N GLN A 275 9.72 -1.52 24.76
CA GLN A 275 8.36 -1.05 25.04
C GLN A 275 7.30 -1.81 24.24
N ALA A 276 7.63 -2.29 23.04
CA ALA A 276 6.73 -3.13 22.25
C ALA A 276 6.58 -4.53 22.85
N ILE A 277 7.68 -5.12 23.36
CA ILE A 277 7.66 -6.38 24.11
C ILE A 277 6.82 -6.23 25.38
N ASP A 278 7.11 -5.21 26.20
CA ASP A 278 6.34 -4.93 27.42
C ASP A 278 4.84 -4.74 27.12
N PHE A 279 4.50 -4.11 25.98
CA PHE A 279 3.12 -3.93 25.54
C PHE A 279 2.44 -5.25 25.15
N ALA A 280 3.13 -6.14 24.45
CA ALA A 280 2.60 -7.44 24.07
C ALA A 280 2.35 -8.31 25.32
N GLU A 281 3.30 -8.36 26.26
CA GLU A 281 3.15 -9.05 27.55
C GLU A 281 1.96 -8.49 28.35
N GLN A 282 1.85 -7.17 28.46
CA GLN A 282 0.70 -6.52 29.13
C GLN A 282 -0.63 -6.72 28.41
N SER A 283 -0.62 -7.18 27.16
CA SER A 283 -1.85 -7.51 26.42
C SER A 283 -2.23 -8.99 26.60
N GLY A 284 -1.43 -9.78 27.32
CA GLY A 284 -1.60 -11.22 27.40
C GLY A 284 -1.26 -11.94 26.09
N ALA A 285 -0.49 -11.32 25.19
CA ALA A 285 -0.21 -11.89 23.89
C ALA A 285 0.78 -13.06 23.98
N GLY A 286 0.53 -14.14 23.24
CA GLY A 286 1.49 -15.26 23.12
C GLY A 286 2.75 -14.90 22.33
N ALA A 287 2.63 -13.96 21.37
CA ALA A 287 3.75 -13.53 20.54
C ALA A 287 3.67 -12.05 20.13
N LEU A 288 4.84 -11.44 19.96
CA LEU A 288 5.01 -10.17 19.23
C LEU A 288 5.56 -10.47 17.83
N ILE A 289 4.81 -10.03 16.81
CA ILE A 289 5.16 -10.19 15.39
C ILE A 289 5.64 -8.85 14.84
N PHE A 290 6.75 -8.88 14.10
CA PHE A 290 7.29 -7.67 13.48
C PHE A 290 6.67 -7.42 12.09
N PRO A 291 6.44 -6.16 11.68
CA PRO A 291 5.77 -5.86 10.42
C PRO A 291 6.54 -6.26 9.14
N ASP A 292 7.82 -6.60 9.26
CA ASP A 292 8.72 -7.01 8.16
C ASP A 292 8.78 -8.53 7.96
N THR A 293 7.96 -9.25 8.71
CA THR A 293 7.98 -10.70 8.82
C THR A 293 6.93 -11.34 7.91
N GLN A 294 7.31 -12.41 7.21
CA GLN A 294 6.33 -13.37 6.69
C GLN A 294 6.02 -14.40 7.79
N MET A 295 4.73 -14.57 8.08
CA MET A 295 4.23 -15.51 9.09
C MET A 295 3.10 -16.35 8.52
N LYS A 296 3.07 -17.62 8.91
CA LYS A 296 1.96 -18.53 8.65
C LYS A 296 1.51 -19.18 9.96
N ILE A 297 0.20 -19.22 10.18
CA ILE A 297 -0.46 -19.83 11.34
C ILE A 297 -1.51 -20.82 10.83
N ASP A 298 -1.43 -22.07 11.24
CA ASP A 298 -2.42 -23.10 10.88
C ASP A 298 -3.62 -23.02 11.83
N ALA A 299 -4.84 -22.88 11.32
CA ALA A 299 -6.03 -22.55 12.12
C ALA A 299 -6.76 -23.76 12.75
N PHE A 300 -6.21 -24.98 12.66
CA PHE A 300 -6.81 -26.22 13.20
C PHE A 300 -5.74 -27.10 13.87
N PRO A 301 -6.03 -27.78 15.00
CA PRO A 301 -5.20 -27.68 16.20
C PRO A 301 -4.06 -28.70 16.33
N GLY A 302 -3.01 -28.29 17.06
CA GLY A 302 -2.06 -29.16 17.77
C GLY A 302 -0.82 -28.46 18.33
N ALA A 303 -0.28 -27.50 17.60
CA ALA A 303 0.83 -26.65 18.02
C ALA A 303 0.83 -25.42 17.11
N MET A 304 1.10 -24.24 17.67
CA MET A 304 1.38 -23.04 16.88
C MET A 304 2.73 -23.26 16.19
N ASP A 305 2.73 -23.93 15.03
CA ASP A 305 3.95 -24.13 14.24
C ASP A 305 4.13 -22.88 13.37
N ILE A 306 4.84 -21.90 13.93
CA ILE A 306 5.17 -20.67 13.22
C ILE A 306 6.31 -21.02 12.24
N ASP A 307 5.99 -21.36 10.99
CA ASP A 307 7.01 -21.49 9.93
C ASP A 307 7.52 -20.08 9.58
N VAL A 308 8.58 -19.68 10.28
CA VAL A 308 9.25 -18.41 10.13
C VAL A 308 10.32 -18.52 9.05
N ARG A 309 10.06 -17.95 7.87
CA ARG A 309 11.12 -17.66 6.89
C ARG A 309 11.51 -16.19 6.99
N GLY A 310 12.60 -15.93 7.69
CA GLY A 310 13.25 -14.61 7.72
C GLY A 310 12.79 -13.64 8.81
N ALA A 311 11.99 -14.08 9.79
CA ALA A 311 11.52 -13.21 10.87
C ALA A 311 12.35 -13.29 12.14
N ALA A 312 12.31 -12.19 12.91
CA ALA A 312 12.42 -12.29 14.35
C ALA A 312 10.99 -12.38 14.91
N VAL A 313 10.67 -13.46 15.62
CA VAL A 313 9.46 -13.55 16.45
C VAL A 313 9.95 -13.68 17.88
N THR A 314 9.42 -12.86 18.78
CA THR A 314 9.69 -13.03 20.20
C THR A 314 8.52 -13.80 20.79
N SER A 315 8.71 -15.11 21.01
CA SER A 315 7.81 -15.90 21.85
C SER A 315 7.84 -15.31 23.26
N LEU A 316 6.67 -15.12 23.86
CA LEU A 316 6.53 -14.53 25.20
C LEU A 316 6.29 -15.59 26.29
N GLY A 317 6.50 -16.88 25.99
CA GLY A 317 6.34 -18.01 26.92
C GLY A 317 7.44 -19.08 26.83
N ASP A 318 7.93 -19.46 28.02
CA ASP A 318 8.96 -20.43 28.49
C ASP A 318 10.30 -20.57 27.74
#